data_AF-A0A9W7ZIH5-F1
#
_entry.id   AF-A0A9W7ZIH5-F1
#
_cell.length_a   1.000
_cell.length_b   1.000
_cell.length_c   1.000
_cell.angle_alpha   90.00
_cell.angle_beta   90.00
_cell.angle_gamma   90.00
#
_symmetry.space_group_name_H-M   'P 1'
#
loop_
_entity.id
_entity.type
_entity.pdbx_description
1 polymer ?
#
loop_
_entity_poly.entity_id
_entity_poly.type
_entity_poly.pdbx_seq_one_letter_code
_entity_poly.pdbx_strand_id
1 'polypeptide(L)'
;MPKIMTRFRDKLSLSAILSRISLPSTPSARTGLSLAVRGLLIAAAVTIVALSSTLLYTIFYKLYVPQLLHQAPVYLQYPASSAENTTAIVNFVPASDYKFLSTSQAYSVSVDLHVPTSETNRRMGNFMVILELQNRYGKAVHQSARPSILPYQSPAVQIMQTFVRAIPLALGISQESTHLHIPLIETVYDKHFSPITNACIVLTKPIEVYQAYITIRARFSGLRYWMYYWKIPTALAFIVAGASWQLLLTAVAWSVLEPYVSRSRRLHADMLPSASDTSLASRASQQSPHSQPSSMPGSPLVRALSFFDQQSVPSDDEFDEQNVPDNSGLEQLLSAPTRSSSSRASLRRRTSGLSLGVRKPS
;
A
#
# COMPACT_ATOMS: atom_id res chain seq x y z
N MET A 1 34.21 -4.95 -45.47
CA MET A 1 32.78 -4.61 -45.31
C MET A 1 32.59 -3.27 -44.59
N PRO A 2 32.59 -2.11 -45.30
CA PRO A 2 32.12 -0.86 -44.71
C PRO A 2 31.32 -0.02 -45.73
N LYS A 3 30.07 -0.39 -46.02
CA LYS A 3 29.22 0.41 -46.94
C LYS A 3 27.74 0.48 -46.57
N ILE A 4 27.35 -0.07 -45.41
CA ILE A 4 25.95 -0.11 -44.97
C ILE A 4 25.66 0.92 -43.85
N MET A 5 26.68 1.47 -43.20
CA MET A 5 26.51 2.38 -42.05
C MET A 5 26.39 3.87 -42.38
N THR A 6 26.53 4.28 -43.65
CA THR A 6 26.42 5.70 -44.05
C THR A 6 25.07 6.08 -44.63
N ARG A 7 24.24 5.12 -45.04
CA ARG A 7 22.91 5.41 -45.65
C ARG A 7 21.77 5.67 -44.66
N PHE A 8 22.00 5.44 -43.37
CA PHE A 8 20.97 5.65 -42.34
C PHE A 8 21.10 6.96 -41.57
N ARG A 9 22.26 7.66 -41.67
CA ARG A 9 22.49 8.92 -40.95
C ARG A 9 21.87 10.14 -41.65
N ASP A 10 21.64 10.05 -42.97
CA ASP A 10 21.12 11.18 -43.77
C ASP A 10 19.59 11.21 -43.87
N LYS A 11 18.88 10.16 -43.43
CA LYS A 11 17.41 10.11 -43.45
C LYS A 11 16.71 10.52 -42.15
N LEU A 12 17.47 10.83 -41.11
CA LEU A 12 16.98 11.45 -39.87
C LEU A 12 17.53 12.88 -39.71
N SER A 13 17.61 13.64 -40.80
CA SER A 13 17.90 15.06 -40.65
C SER A 13 16.70 15.73 -39.98
N LEU A 14 16.87 16.18 -38.73
CA LEU A 14 15.91 17.00 -38.00
C LEU A 14 15.48 18.23 -38.81
N SER A 15 16.31 18.68 -39.75
CA SER A 15 16.02 19.75 -40.70
C SER A 15 14.88 19.43 -41.68
N ALA A 16 14.72 18.17 -42.13
CA ALA A 16 13.64 17.79 -43.04
C ALA A 16 12.28 17.67 -42.35
N ILE A 17 12.27 17.42 -41.03
CA ILE A 17 11.05 17.40 -40.21
C ILE A 17 10.67 18.84 -39.85
N LEU A 18 11.65 19.68 -39.49
CA LEU A 18 11.44 21.10 -39.17
C LEU A 18 10.99 21.91 -40.39
N SER A 19 11.46 21.59 -41.61
CA SER A 19 11.08 22.30 -42.83
C SER A 19 9.63 22.03 -43.28
N ARG A 20 8.96 21.01 -42.72
CA ARG A 20 7.54 20.71 -43.01
C ARG A 20 6.56 21.35 -42.02
N ILE A 21 7.07 21.97 -40.95
CA ILE A 21 6.27 22.73 -39.99
C ILE A 21 6.23 24.17 -40.51
N SER A 22 5.28 24.47 -41.39
CA SER A 22 5.07 25.82 -41.91
C SER A 22 4.52 26.71 -40.80
N LEU A 23 5.39 27.49 -40.16
CA LEU A 23 5.01 28.47 -39.14
C LEU A 23 4.25 29.61 -39.82
N PRO A 24 3.06 29.99 -39.34
CA PRO A 24 2.27 31.02 -39.99
C PRO A 24 2.99 32.38 -39.92
N SER A 25 2.99 33.09 -41.05
CA SER A 25 3.80 34.29 -41.29
C SER A 25 3.21 35.58 -40.68
N THR A 26 1.97 35.56 -40.20
CA THR A 26 1.30 36.74 -39.63
C THR A 26 1.46 36.83 -38.11
N PRO A 27 1.64 38.04 -37.53
CA PRO A 27 1.86 38.21 -36.09
C PRO A 27 0.67 37.70 -35.24
N SER A 28 -0.56 37.82 -35.75
CA SER A 28 -1.78 37.28 -35.11
C SER A 28 -1.86 35.76 -35.09
N ALA A 29 -1.25 35.08 -36.08
CA ALA A 29 -1.24 33.61 -36.12
C ALA A 29 -0.12 33.02 -35.24
N ARG A 30 0.99 33.76 -35.03
CA ARG A 30 2.07 33.37 -34.11
C ARG A 30 1.61 33.44 -32.65
N THR A 31 0.85 34.46 -32.28
CA THR A 31 0.23 34.56 -30.94
C THR A 31 -0.79 33.45 -30.72
N GLY A 32 -1.65 33.17 -31.71
CA GLY A 32 -2.59 32.05 -31.69
C GLY A 32 -1.93 30.68 -31.51
N LEU A 33 -0.84 30.41 -32.26
CA LEU A 33 -0.08 29.16 -32.15
C LEU A 33 0.61 29.04 -30.78
N SER A 34 1.18 30.12 -30.25
CA SER A 34 1.80 30.11 -28.92
C SER A 34 0.81 29.84 -27.78
N LEU A 35 -0.42 30.34 -27.90
CA LEU A 35 -1.49 30.11 -26.93
C LEU A 35 -1.98 28.67 -27.00
N ALA A 36 -2.13 28.12 -28.21
CA ALA A 36 -2.50 26.72 -28.42
C ALA A 36 -1.45 25.74 -27.85
N VAL A 37 -0.16 26.00 -28.09
CA VAL A 37 0.93 25.18 -27.54
C VAL A 37 0.96 25.25 -26.01
N ARG A 38 0.80 26.44 -25.41
CA ARG A 38 0.71 26.59 -23.95
C ARG A 38 -0.50 25.87 -23.37
N GLY A 39 -1.66 25.97 -24.02
CA GLY A 39 -2.87 25.26 -23.63
C GLY A 39 -2.68 23.74 -23.68
N LEU A 40 -2.04 23.22 -24.75
CA LEU A 40 -1.72 21.80 -24.89
C LEU A 40 -0.77 21.32 -23.79
N LEU A 41 0.27 22.10 -23.46
CA LEU A 41 1.21 21.77 -22.39
C LEU A 41 0.54 21.76 -21.01
N ILE A 42 -0.33 22.74 -20.72
CA ILE A 42 -1.09 22.77 -19.47
C ILE A 42 -2.04 21.58 -19.39
N ALA A 43 -2.76 21.28 -20.47
CA ALA A 43 -3.65 20.13 -20.53
C ALA A 43 -2.87 18.82 -20.30
N ALA A 44 -1.71 18.65 -20.94
CA ALA A 44 -0.84 17.49 -20.74
C ALA A 44 -0.32 17.39 -19.30
N ALA A 45 0.04 18.52 -18.67
CA ALA A 45 0.47 18.53 -17.27
C ALA A 45 -0.68 18.12 -16.34
N VAL A 46 -1.88 18.64 -16.56
CA VAL A 46 -3.09 18.30 -15.77
C VAL A 46 -3.44 16.82 -15.93
N THR A 47 -3.35 16.26 -17.13
CA THR A 47 -3.62 14.83 -17.34
C THR A 47 -2.57 13.95 -16.66
N ILE A 48 -1.28 14.31 -16.70
CA ILE A 48 -0.22 13.57 -15.99
C ILE A 48 -0.46 13.59 -14.48
N VAL A 49 -0.81 14.75 -13.90
CA VAL A 49 -1.13 14.88 -12.47
C VAL A 49 -2.35 14.02 -12.12
N ALA A 50 -3.42 14.08 -12.90
CA ALA A 50 -4.63 13.29 -12.67
C ALA A 50 -4.35 11.77 -12.75
N LEU A 51 -3.58 11.32 -13.75
CA LEU A 51 -3.19 9.92 -13.90
C LEU A 51 -2.31 9.47 -12.73
N SER A 52 -1.32 10.28 -12.35
CA SER A 52 -0.44 9.99 -11.22
C SER A 52 -1.23 9.88 -9.91
N SER A 53 -2.16 10.81 -9.64
CA SER A 53 -3.03 10.77 -8.47
C SER A 53 -3.94 9.54 -8.45
N THR A 54 -4.49 9.15 -9.61
CA THR A 54 -5.31 7.94 -9.75
C THR A 54 -4.50 6.67 -9.49
N LEU A 55 -3.26 6.61 -9.99
CA LEU A 55 -2.35 5.49 -9.72
C LEU A 55 -2.02 5.40 -8.22
N LEU A 56 -1.71 6.52 -7.58
CA LEU A 56 -1.42 6.57 -6.15
C LEU A 56 -2.62 6.10 -5.31
N TYR A 57 -3.83 6.55 -5.63
CA TYR A 57 -5.05 6.07 -4.98
C TYR A 57 -5.25 4.57 -5.20
N THR A 58 -5.01 4.07 -6.41
CA THR A 58 -5.16 2.64 -6.71
C THR A 58 -4.19 1.79 -5.89
N ILE A 59 -2.93 2.21 -5.80
CA ILE A 59 -1.91 1.55 -4.98
C ILE A 59 -2.31 1.60 -3.50
N PHE A 60 -2.71 2.77 -3.00
CA PHE A 60 -3.17 2.93 -1.62
C PHE A 60 -4.37 2.04 -1.31
N TYR A 61 -5.39 2.03 -2.16
CA TYR A 61 -6.58 1.20 -1.99
C TYR A 61 -6.21 -0.29 -1.92
N LYS A 62 -5.32 -0.76 -2.82
CA LYS A 62 -4.87 -2.16 -2.86
C LYS A 62 -4.04 -2.55 -1.63
N LEU A 63 -3.25 -1.63 -1.08
CA LEU A 63 -2.43 -1.90 0.11
C LEU A 63 -3.22 -1.76 1.42
N TYR A 64 -4.21 -0.87 1.47
CA TYR A 64 -4.93 -0.50 2.69
C TYR A 64 -6.22 -1.30 2.94
N VAL A 65 -6.97 -1.64 1.88
CA VAL A 65 -8.24 -2.37 1.97
C VAL A 65 -8.00 -3.84 1.63
N PRO A 66 -8.03 -4.75 2.63
CA PRO A 66 -7.87 -6.18 2.37
C PRO A 66 -9.12 -6.77 1.70
N GLN A 67 -9.05 -8.02 1.26
CA GLN A 67 -10.21 -8.70 0.67
C GLN A 67 -11.36 -8.85 1.68
N LEU A 68 -12.59 -8.48 1.28
CA LEU A 68 -13.76 -8.44 2.17
C LEU A 68 -14.29 -9.84 2.53
N LEU A 69 -14.27 -10.78 1.57
CA LEU A 69 -14.97 -12.05 1.67
C LEU A 69 -14.05 -13.15 1.17
N HIS A 70 -13.74 -14.11 2.05
CA HIS A 70 -13.14 -15.37 1.66
C HIS A 70 -14.18 -16.47 1.84
N GLN A 71 -14.46 -17.20 0.76
CA GLN A 71 -15.38 -18.32 0.77
C GLN A 71 -14.61 -19.55 0.30
N ALA A 72 -14.63 -20.61 1.10
CA ALA A 72 -13.99 -21.88 0.77
C ALA A 72 -15.02 -23.02 0.87
N PRO A 73 -15.00 -23.98 -0.07
CA PRO A 73 -15.84 -25.17 0.02
C PRO A 73 -15.40 -26.04 1.21
N VAL A 74 -16.36 -26.60 1.91
CA VAL A 74 -16.17 -27.53 3.03
C VAL A 74 -16.57 -28.91 2.54
N TYR A 75 -15.59 -29.78 2.38
CA TYR A 75 -15.84 -31.18 2.07
C TYR A 75 -16.02 -31.93 3.39
N LEU A 76 -17.23 -32.43 3.66
CA LEU A 76 -17.55 -33.19 4.87
C LEU A 76 -17.13 -34.66 4.74
N GLN A 77 -16.53 -35.21 5.78
CA GLN A 77 -16.10 -36.60 5.89
C GLN A 77 -17.02 -37.31 6.87
N TYR A 78 -17.72 -38.31 6.35
CA TYR A 78 -18.68 -39.10 7.09
C TYR A 78 -17.97 -40.33 7.66
N PRO A 79 -17.89 -40.49 8.98
CA PRO A 79 -17.29 -41.66 9.59
C PRO A 79 -18.13 -42.91 9.33
N ALA A 80 -17.47 -44.07 9.33
CA ALA A 80 -18.16 -45.36 9.14
C ALA A 80 -19.03 -45.76 10.34
N SER A 81 -18.71 -45.24 11.53
CA SER A 81 -19.44 -45.49 12.76
C SER A 81 -20.32 -44.30 13.12
N SER A 82 -21.60 -44.55 13.42
CA SER A 82 -22.54 -43.50 13.88
C SER A 82 -22.21 -42.92 15.26
N ALA A 83 -21.22 -43.48 15.98
CA ALA A 83 -20.75 -42.92 17.25
C ALA A 83 -19.78 -41.75 17.06
N GLU A 84 -19.24 -41.56 15.86
CA GLU A 84 -18.33 -40.48 15.53
C GLU A 84 -19.05 -39.31 14.86
N ASN A 85 -18.53 -38.11 15.06
CA ASN A 85 -19.09 -36.90 14.46
C ASN A 85 -18.61 -36.75 13.01
N THR A 86 -19.44 -36.18 12.14
CA THR A 86 -19.01 -35.77 10.80
C THR A 86 -18.03 -34.61 10.95
N THR A 87 -16.85 -34.73 10.33
CA THR A 87 -15.79 -33.72 10.42
C THR A 87 -15.41 -33.20 9.04
N ALA A 88 -14.82 -32.02 8.97
CA ALA A 88 -14.20 -31.47 7.77
C ALA A 88 -13.00 -30.63 8.13
N ILE A 89 -11.92 -30.74 7.35
CA ILE A 89 -10.74 -29.87 7.48
C ILE A 89 -10.64 -29.03 6.20
N VAL A 90 -10.69 -27.71 6.38
CA VAL A 90 -10.52 -26.74 5.30
C VAL A 90 -9.17 -26.07 5.46
N ASN A 91 -8.34 -26.13 4.43
CA ASN A 91 -7.09 -25.40 4.37
C ASN A 91 -7.33 -24.11 3.59
N PHE A 92 -7.19 -22.96 4.24
CA PHE A 92 -7.41 -21.65 3.60
C PHE A 92 -6.24 -21.20 2.75
N VAL A 93 -5.05 -21.72 3.04
CA VAL A 93 -3.78 -21.25 2.50
C VAL A 93 -3.07 -22.39 1.78
N PRO A 94 -2.75 -22.27 0.47
CA PRO A 94 -1.70 -23.07 -0.13
C PRO A 94 -0.40 -22.74 0.60
N ALA A 95 0.38 -23.74 1.02
CA ALA A 95 1.49 -23.64 1.98
C ALA A 95 2.53 -22.51 1.76
N SER A 96 2.54 -21.84 0.61
CA SER A 96 3.42 -20.73 0.24
C SER A 96 2.94 -19.32 0.61
N ASP A 97 1.64 -19.07 0.83
CA ASP A 97 1.11 -17.68 0.91
C ASP A 97 0.43 -17.36 2.26
N TYR A 98 1.22 -16.97 3.24
CA TYR A 98 0.82 -16.82 4.65
C TYR A 98 0.00 -15.55 4.97
N LYS A 99 -0.30 -14.69 3.98
CA LYS A 99 -1.03 -13.43 4.19
C LYS A 99 -2.49 -13.53 3.75
N PHE A 100 -3.18 -14.56 4.23
CA PHE A 100 -4.60 -14.76 3.92
C PHE A 100 -5.51 -13.83 4.74
N LEU A 101 -5.21 -13.62 6.03
CA LEU A 101 -5.94 -12.69 6.89
C LEU A 101 -5.03 -11.54 7.35
N SER A 102 -5.61 -10.35 7.49
CA SER A 102 -4.91 -9.18 8.01
C SER A 102 -4.99 -9.16 9.54
N THR A 103 -3.86 -9.10 10.23
CA THR A 103 -3.81 -9.12 11.72
C THR A 103 -4.55 -7.94 12.37
N SER A 104 -4.57 -6.76 11.75
CA SER A 104 -5.24 -5.56 12.28
C SER A 104 -6.72 -5.46 11.95
N GLN A 105 -7.33 -6.53 11.44
CA GLN A 105 -8.70 -6.53 10.95
C GLN A 105 -9.54 -7.55 11.72
N ALA A 106 -10.73 -7.12 12.15
CA ALA A 106 -11.73 -8.01 12.71
C ALA A 106 -12.41 -8.80 11.58
N TYR A 107 -12.57 -10.10 11.79
CA TYR A 107 -13.28 -11.02 10.89
C TYR A 107 -14.45 -11.71 11.61
N SER A 108 -15.54 -11.95 10.89
CA SER A 108 -16.61 -12.84 11.31
C SER A 108 -16.59 -14.11 10.48
N VAL A 109 -16.73 -15.26 11.12
CA VAL A 109 -16.73 -16.58 10.49
C VAL A 109 -18.11 -17.21 10.62
N SER A 110 -18.65 -17.65 9.49
CA SER A 110 -19.92 -18.36 9.40
C SER A 110 -19.77 -19.62 8.53
N VAL A 111 -20.59 -20.62 8.79
CA VAL A 111 -20.73 -21.79 7.93
C VAL A 111 -22.11 -21.77 7.30
N ASP A 112 -22.13 -21.97 5.99
CA ASP A 112 -23.33 -22.05 5.17
C ASP A 112 -23.52 -23.51 4.75
N LEU A 113 -24.61 -24.13 5.21
CA LEU A 113 -24.96 -25.50 4.85
C LEU A 113 -26.15 -25.48 3.88
N HIS A 114 -25.99 -26.13 2.74
CA HIS A 114 -27.09 -26.40 1.81
C HIS A 114 -27.58 -27.82 2.02
N VAL A 115 -28.79 -27.95 2.54
CA VAL A 115 -29.36 -29.22 2.98
C VAL A 115 -30.67 -29.53 2.25
N PRO A 116 -30.95 -30.80 1.94
CA PRO A 116 -32.28 -31.21 1.53
C PRO A 116 -33.29 -31.02 2.66
N THR A 117 -34.54 -30.74 2.30
CA THR A 117 -35.67 -30.76 3.23
C THR A 117 -36.23 -32.17 3.43
N SER A 118 -35.35 -33.16 3.57
CA SER A 118 -35.70 -34.57 3.78
C SER A 118 -36.33 -34.79 5.16
N GLU A 119 -37.14 -35.86 5.30
CA GLU A 119 -37.71 -36.21 6.60
C GLU A 119 -36.63 -36.54 7.63
N THR A 120 -35.53 -37.18 7.23
CA THR A 120 -34.37 -37.48 8.09
C THR A 120 -33.81 -36.21 8.71
N ASN A 121 -33.49 -35.20 7.89
CA ASN A 121 -32.96 -33.92 8.35
C ASN A 121 -33.94 -33.16 9.22
N ARG A 122 -35.24 -33.20 8.89
CA ARG A 122 -36.28 -32.53 9.68
C ARG A 122 -36.48 -33.16 11.05
N ARG A 123 -36.44 -34.49 11.15
CA ARG A 123 -36.61 -35.24 12.42
C ARG A 123 -35.36 -35.16 13.30
N MET A 124 -34.20 -34.80 12.74
CA MET A 124 -32.94 -34.70 13.47
C MET A 124 -32.97 -33.68 14.61
N GLY A 125 -33.79 -32.63 14.48
CA GLY A 125 -33.94 -31.55 15.46
C GLY A 125 -32.66 -30.71 15.59
N ASN A 126 -32.40 -30.20 16.79
CA ASN A 126 -31.20 -29.41 17.05
C ASN A 126 -29.94 -30.26 16.85
N PHE A 127 -28.97 -29.71 16.13
CA PHE A 127 -27.61 -30.22 16.03
C PHE A 127 -26.62 -29.09 16.31
N MET A 128 -25.42 -29.44 16.77
CA MET A 128 -24.36 -28.47 17.01
C MET A 128 -23.40 -28.44 15.83
N VAL A 129 -22.98 -27.24 15.44
CA VAL A 129 -21.87 -27.00 14.54
C VAL A 129 -20.73 -26.42 15.36
N ILE A 130 -19.62 -27.14 15.39
CA ILE A 130 -18.41 -26.77 16.11
C ILE A 130 -17.36 -26.35 15.09
N LEU A 131 -16.70 -25.24 15.34
CA LEU A 131 -15.63 -24.70 14.51
C LEU A 131 -14.39 -24.52 15.36
N GLU A 132 -13.27 -25.04 14.88
CA GLU A 132 -11.94 -24.83 15.41
C GLU A 132 -11.05 -24.21 14.34
N LEU A 133 -10.64 -22.96 14.57
CA LEU A 133 -9.63 -22.30 13.74
C LEU A 133 -8.26 -22.73 14.24
N GLN A 134 -7.48 -23.35 13.37
CA GLN A 134 -6.21 -23.97 13.68
C GLN A 134 -5.06 -23.22 13.00
N ASN A 135 -3.90 -23.25 13.66
CA ASN A 135 -2.66 -22.77 13.07
C ASN A 135 -1.99 -23.84 12.18
N ARG A 136 -0.84 -23.50 11.60
CA ARG A 136 -0.05 -24.40 10.75
C ARG A 136 0.38 -25.73 11.41
N TYR A 137 0.37 -25.78 12.74
CA TYR A 137 0.73 -26.96 13.53
C TYR A 137 -0.50 -27.78 13.95
N GLY A 138 -1.69 -27.45 13.46
CA GLY A 138 -2.95 -28.11 13.85
C GLY A 138 -3.43 -27.73 15.26
N LYS A 139 -2.81 -26.75 15.92
CA LYS A 139 -3.24 -26.31 17.25
C LYS A 139 -4.43 -25.35 17.12
N ALA A 140 -5.51 -25.63 17.83
CA ALA A 140 -6.67 -24.75 17.93
C ALA A 140 -6.28 -23.39 18.54
N VAL A 141 -6.51 -22.31 17.77
CA VAL A 141 -6.32 -20.92 18.18
C VAL A 141 -7.63 -20.34 18.71
N HIS A 142 -8.73 -20.65 18.02
CA HIS A 142 -10.09 -20.26 18.41
C HIS A 142 -11.02 -21.44 18.24
N GLN A 143 -12.00 -21.54 19.14
CA GLN A 143 -13.05 -22.56 19.10
C GLN A 143 -14.40 -21.90 19.35
N SER A 144 -15.43 -22.34 18.64
CA SER A 144 -16.81 -21.93 18.86
C SER A 144 -17.76 -23.08 18.55
N ALA A 145 -18.89 -23.14 19.24
CA ALA A 145 -19.94 -24.12 19.03
C ALA A 145 -21.30 -23.41 19.01
N ARG A 146 -22.10 -23.65 17.97
CA ARG A 146 -23.43 -23.03 17.82
C ARG A 146 -24.48 -24.08 17.48
N PRO A 147 -25.67 -24.02 18.11
CA PRO A 147 -26.78 -24.86 17.71
C PRO A 147 -27.35 -24.38 16.37
N SER A 148 -27.82 -25.31 15.56
CA SER A 148 -28.59 -25.05 14.36
C SER A 148 -29.71 -26.10 14.23
N ILE A 149 -30.76 -25.73 13.53
CA ILE A 149 -31.91 -26.57 13.25
C ILE A 149 -32.48 -26.19 11.88
N LEU A 150 -33.03 -27.17 11.17
CA LEU A 150 -33.81 -26.86 9.98
C LEU A 150 -35.04 -26.03 10.34
N PRO A 151 -35.39 -25.00 9.55
CA PRO A 151 -36.63 -24.26 9.72
C PRO A 151 -37.82 -25.20 9.79
N TYR A 152 -38.56 -25.13 10.91
CA TYR A 152 -39.75 -25.94 11.06
C TYR A 152 -40.84 -25.45 10.11
N GLN A 153 -41.47 -26.41 9.45
CA GLN A 153 -42.65 -26.19 8.61
C GLN A 153 -43.72 -27.19 9.05
N SER A 154 -44.96 -26.72 9.17
CA SER A 154 -46.08 -27.60 9.50
C SER A 154 -46.44 -28.48 8.29
N PRO A 155 -46.99 -29.70 8.51
CA PRO A 155 -47.39 -30.58 7.41
C PRO A 155 -48.37 -29.93 6.42
N ALA A 156 -49.30 -29.12 6.92
CA ALA A 156 -50.25 -28.40 6.07
C ALA A 156 -49.56 -27.37 5.16
N VAL A 157 -48.59 -26.62 5.69
CA VAL A 157 -47.81 -25.65 4.90
C VAL A 157 -46.93 -26.36 3.88
N GLN A 158 -46.38 -27.53 4.20
CA GLN A 158 -45.62 -28.35 3.25
C GLN A 158 -46.48 -28.77 2.07
N ILE A 159 -47.66 -29.34 2.32
CA ILE A 159 -48.57 -29.77 1.25
C ILE A 159 -48.95 -28.57 0.37
N MET A 160 -49.28 -27.43 0.98
CA MET A 160 -49.60 -26.21 0.23
C MET A 160 -48.41 -25.72 -0.61
N GLN A 161 -47.20 -25.69 -0.03
CA GLN A 161 -46.00 -25.22 -0.72
C GLN A 161 -45.59 -26.17 -1.85
N THR A 162 -45.66 -27.48 -1.64
CA THR A 162 -45.41 -28.49 -2.67
C THR A 162 -46.46 -28.42 -3.77
N PHE A 163 -47.74 -28.16 -3.46
CA PHE A 163 -48.78 -27.96 -4.47
C PHE A 163 -48.52 -26.72 -5.33
N VAL A 164 -48.25 -25.57 -4.70
CA VAL A 164 -47.91 -24.33 -5.43
C VAL A 164 -46.63 -24.48 -6.26
N ARG A 165 -45.64 -25.23 -5.75
CA ARG A 165 -44.37 -25.49 -6.44
C ARG A 165 -44.38 -26.76 -7.29
N ALA A 166 -45.52 -27.44 -7.48
CA ALA A 166 -45.56 -28.75 -8.15
C ALA A 166 -45.03 -28.69 -9.59
N ILE A 167 -45.51 -27.72 -10.37
CA ILE A 167 -45.07 -27.49 -11.75
C ILE A 167 -43.57 -27.16 -11.83
N PRO A 168 -43.04 -26.15 -11.10
CA PRO A 168 -41.61 -25.83 -11.19
C PRO A 168 -40.71 -26.93 -10.59
N LEU A 169 -41.20 -27.75 -9.65
CA LEU A 169 -40.48 -28.93 -9.15
C LEU A 169 -40.41 -30.03 -10.22
N ALA A 170 -41.54 -30.35 -10.87
CA ALA A 170 -41.60 -31.36 -11.94
C ALA A 170 -40.75 -30.99 -13.15
N LEU A 171 -40.67 -29.70 -13.49
CA LEU A 171 -39.79 -29.18 -14.54
C LEU A 171 -38.32 -29.05 -14.10
N GLY A 172 -37.98 -29.39 -12.85
CA GLY A 172 -36.61 -29.29 -12.32
C GLY A 172 -36.09 -27.85 -12.15
N ILE A 173 -36.95 -26.84 -12.29
CA ILE A 173 -36.61 -25.41 -12.14
C ILE A 173 -36.40 -25.06 -10.66
N SER A 174 -37.14 -25.74 -9.80
CA SER A 174 -37.13 -25.55 -8.35
C SER A 174 -36.64 -26.84 -7.68
N GLN A 175 -36.01 -26.71 -6.50
CA GLN A 175 -35.58 -27.84 -5.67
C GLN A 175 -36.04 -27.68 -4.22
N GLU A 176 -36.29 -28.81 -3.57
CA GLU A 176 -36.62 -28.91 -2.14
C GLU A 176 -35.35 -28.91 -1.29
N SER A 177 -34.78 -27.72 -1.13
CA SER A 177 -33.56 -27.52 -0.36
C SER A 177 -33.62 -26.21 0.43
N THR A 178 -32.84 -26.15 1.50
CA THR A 178 -32.75 -24.98 2.39
C THR A 178 -31.29 -24.64 2.65
N HIS A 179 -31.00 -23.34 2.72
CA HIS A 179 -29.68 -22.83 3.12
C HIS A 179 -29.71 -22.42 4.59
N LEU A 180 -28.84 -23.01 5.39
CA LEU A 180 -28.66 -22.69 6.81
C LEU A 180 -27.40 -21.83 6.95
N HIS A 181 -27.59 -20.56 7.30
CA HIS A 181 -26.50 -19.64 7.63
C HIS A 181 -26.23 -19.67 9.13
N ILE A 182 -25.06 -20.14 9.53
CA ILE A 182 -24.72 -20.37 10.94
C ILE A 182 -23.53 -19.48 11.32
N PRO A 183 -23.75 -18.34 12.01
CA PRO A 183 -22.67 -17.46 12.45
C PRO A 183 -21.96 -18.07 13.65
N LEU A 184 -20.69 -18.46 13.48
CA LEU A 184 -19.93 -19.19 14.51
C LEU A 184 -19.13 -18.23 15.38
N ILE A 185 -18.37 -17.33 14.77
CA ILE A 185 -17.56 -16.33 15.48
C ILE A 185 -17.79 -14.95 14.89
N GLU A 186 -18.09 -13.97 15.73
CA GLU A 186 -18.43 -12.62 15.28
C GLU A 186 -17.23 -11.70 15.10
N THR A 187 -16.17 -11.90 15.90
CA THR A 187 -14.97 -11.06 15.88
C THR A 187 -13.75 -11.90 16.22
N VAL A 188 -12.96 -12.20 15.19
CA VAL A 188 -11.66 -12.86 15.26
C VAL A 188 -10.61 -11.91 14.72
N TYR A 189 -9.49 -11.83 15.41
CA TYR A 189 -8.29 -11.17 14.91
C TYR A 189 -7.25 -12.23 14.63
N ASP A 190 -6.61 -12.13 13.47
CA ASP A 190 -5.49 -13.01 13.16
C ASP A 190 -4.25 -12.59 13.96
N LYS A 191 -3.35 -13.53 14.27
CA LYS A 191 -2.14 -13.26 15.07
C LYS A 191 -0.89 -13.42 14.21
N HIS A 192 0.01 -12.43 14.25
CA HIS A 192 1.27 -12.47 13.48
C HIS A 192 2.12 -13.73 13.74
N PHE A 193 2.22 -14.16 15.00
CA PHE A 193 3.05 -15.31 15.38
C PHE A 193 2.34 -16.67 15.27
N SER A 194 1.02 -16.67 15.14
CA SER A 194 0.21 -17.89 15.03
C SER A 194 -0.97 -17.67 14.08
N PRO A 195 -0.69 -17.51 12.77
CA PRO A 195 -1.73 -17.23 11.80
C PRO A 195 -2.69 -18.42 11.69
N ILE A 196 -3.96 -18.10 11.42
CA ILE A 196 -4.99 -19.11 11.14
C ILE A 196 -4.75 -19.65 9.72
N THR A 197 -4.49 -20.95 9.61
CA THR A 197 -4.24 -21.61 8.32
C THR A 197 -5.38 -22.55 7.94
N ASN A 198 -5.94 -23.24 8.93
CA ASN A 198 -6.93 -24.29 8.71
C ASN A 198 -8.16 -24.05 9.58
N ALA A 199 -9.30 -24.59 9.16
CA ALA A 199 -10.50 -24.71 9.98
C ALA A 199 -10.93 -26.17 10.04
N CYS A 200 -11.12 -26.68 11.26
CA CYS A 200 -11.80 -27.94 11.50
C CYS A 200 -13.26 -27.65 11.86
N ILE A 201 -14.19 -28.25 11.12
CA ILE A 201 -15.63 -28.12 11.33
C ILE A 201 -16.16 -29.50 11.74
N VAL A 202 -16.95 -29.55 12.80
CA VAL A 202 -17.52 -30.79 13.33
C VAL A 202 -19.03 -30.63 13.47
N LEU A 203 -19.79 -31.57 12.92
CA LEU A 203 -21.23 -31.68 13.07
C LEU A 203 -21.55 -32.82 14.03
N THR A 204 -22.25 -32.52 15.12
CA THR A 204 -22.56 -33.52 16.17
C THR A 204 -23.55 -34.59 15.73
N LYS A 205 -24.29 -34.35 14.64
CA LYS A 205 -25.24 -35.32 14.09
C LYS A 205 -24.99 -35.51 12.59
N PRO A 206 -25.25 -36.71 12.04
CA PRO A 206 -25.05 -37.02 10.63
C PRO A 206 -26.17 -36.44 9.76
N ILE A 207 -26.19 -35.11 9.62
CA ILE A 207 -27.13 -34.39 8.75
C ILE A 207 -26.77 -34.63 7.28
N GLU A 208 -27.77 -34.82 6.42
CA GLU A 208 -27.59 -34.91 4.97
C GLU A 208 -27.31 -33.50 4.44
N VAL A 209 -26.20 -33.32 3.73
CA VAL A 209 -25.75 -32.02 3.21
C VAL A 209 -25.36 -32.19 1.75
N TYR A 210 -25.85 -31.31 0.87
CA TYR A 210 -25.42 -31.26 -0.54
C TYR A 210 -24.07 -30.58 -0.70
N GLN A 211 -23.93 -29.43 -0.07
CA GLN A 211 -22.71 -28.62 -0.11
C GLN A 211 -22.62 -27.79 1.17
N ALA A 212 -21.39 -27.53 1.59
CA ALA A 212 -21.09 -26.69 2.72
C ALA A 212 -20.01 -25.69 2.33
N TYR A 213 -20.13 -24.47 2.82
CA TYR A 213 -19.15 -23.42 2.62
C TYR A 213 -18.80 -22.79 3.96
N ILE A 214 -17.53 -22.46 4.13
CA ILE A 214 -17.08 -21.59 5.21
C ILE A 214 -16.83 -20.21 4.63
N THR A 215 -17.42 -19.22 5.29
CA THR A 215 -17.42 -17.84 4.85
C THR A 215 -16.76 -16.99 5.92
N ILE A 216 -15.63 -16.37 5.58
CA ILE A 216 -14.90 -15.44 6.44
C ILE A 216 -15.10 -14.03 5.87
N ARG A 217 -15.79 -13.18 6.63
CA ARG A 217 -16.09 -11.78 6.26
C ARG A 217 -15.29 -10.80 7.09
N ALA A 218 -14.59 -9.89 6.45
CA ALA A 218 -13.93 -8.77 7.12
C ALA A 218 -14.98 -7.75 7.58
N ARG A 219 -14.89 -7.33 8.85
CA ARG A 219 -15.73 -6.26 9.41
C ARG A 219 -14.99 -4.92 9.34
N PHE A 220 -15.10 -4.23 8.21
CA PHE A 220 -14.47 -2.91 8.07
C PHE A 220 -15.07 -1.88 9.01
N SER A 221 -14.21 -1.13 9.68
CA SER A 221 -14.56 0.04 10.49
C SER A 221 -13.71 1.25 10.08
N GLY A 222 -14.18 2.45 10.41
CA GLY A 222 -13.47 3.71 10.13
C GLY A 222 -13.29 4.01 8.64
N LEU A 223 -12.10 4.45 8.24
CA LEU A 223 -11.79 4.85 6.87
C LEU A 223 -11.98 3.70 5.84
N ARG A 224 -11.64 2.46 6.21
CA ARG A 224 -11.80 1.29 5.33
C ARG A 224 -13.27 1.06 4.95
N TYR A 225 -14.19 1.28 5.90
CA TYR A 225 -15.63 1.17 5.67
C TYR A 225 -16.08 2.16 4.59
N TRP A 226 -15.72 3.44 4.74
CA TRP A 226 -16.06 4.47 3.78
C TRP A 226 -15.48 4.18 2.39
N MET A 227 -14.20 3.82 2.31
CA MET A 227 -13.56 3.49 1.04
C MET A 227 -14.22 2.31 0.32
N TYR A 228 -14.69 1.30 1.07
CA TYR A 228 -15.29 0.11 0.48
C TYR A 228 -16.74 0.31 0.04
N TYR A 229 -17.59 0.90 0.89
CA TYR A 229 -19.01 1.07 0.58
C TYR A 229 -19.26 2.31 -0.31
N TRP A 230 -18.48 3.38 -0.14
CA TRP A 230 -18.62 4.65 -0.84
C TRP A 230 -17.45 4.89 -1.80
N LYS A 231 -17.21 3.93 -2.70
CA LYS A 231 -16.02 3.88 -3.57
C LYS A 231 -15.81 5.13 -4.40
N ILE A 232 -16.87 5.65 -5.04
CA ILE A 232 -16.78 6.79 -5.97
C ILE A 232 -16.46 8.11 -5.25
N PRO A 233 -17.23 8.55 -4.23
CA PRO A 233 -16.98 9.84 -3.60
C PRO A 233 -15.67 9.84 -2.80
N THR A 234 -15.31 8.74 -2.15
CA THR A 234 -14.01 8.64 -1.46
C THR A 234 -12.85 8.63 -2.46
N ALA A 235 -12.95 7.92 -3.59
CA ALA A 235 -11.94 7.98 -4.63
C ALA A 235 -11.75 9.40 -5.16
N LEU A 236 -12.84 10.12 -5.45
CA LEU A 236 -12.77 11.50 -5.93
C LEU A 236 -12.07 12.42 -4.92
N ALA A 237 -12.45 12.33 -3.63
CA ALA A 237 -11.85 13.13 -2.57
C ALA A 237 -10.33 12.87 -2.43
N PHE A 238 -9.92 11.58 -2.47
CA PHE A 238 -8.50 11.22 -2.41
C PHE A 238 -7.73 11.63 -3.67
N ILE A 239 -8.34 11.55 -4.86
CA ILE A 239 -7.69 11.98 -6.11
C ILE A 239 -7.48 13.49 -6.12
N VAL A 240 -8.47 14.27 -5.67
CA VAL A 240 -8.35 15.73 -5.56
C VAL A 240 -7.30 16.11 -4.51
N ALA A 241 -7.29 15.45 -3.35
CA ALA A 241 -6.27 15.67 -2.32
C ALA A 241 -4.85 15.27 -2.78
N GLY A 242 -4.73 14.17 -3.53
CA GLY A 242 -3.46 13.74 -4.13
C GLY A 242 -2.96 14.74 -5.17
N ALA A 243 -3.85 15.25 -6.03
CA ALA A 243 -3.52 16.26 -7.01
C ALA A 243 -3.10 17.59 -6.35
N SER A 244 -3.82 18.03 -5.30
CA SER A 244 -3.46 19.26 -4.57
C SER A 244 -2.11 19.14 -3.89
N TRP A 245 -1.80 17.98 -3.31
CA TRP A 245 -0.49 17.70 -2.72
C TRP A 245 0.64 17.73 -3.76
N GLN A 246 0.42 17.15 -4.94
CA GLN A 246 1.39 17.20 -6.05
C GLN A 246 1.63 18.62 -6.55
N LEU A 247 0.59 19.44 -6.65
CA LEU A 247 0.71 20.86 -7.01
C LEU A 247 1.48 21.64 -5.95
N LEU A 248 1.25 21.38 -4.66
CA LEU A 248 2.00 22.00 -3.56
C LEU A 248 3.49 21.63 -3.64
N LEU A 249 3.83 20.35 -3.82
CA LEU A 249 5.22 19.92 -3.97
C LEU A 249 5.88 20.55 -5.20
N THR A 250 5.14 20.68 -6.29
CA THR A 250 5.64 21.34 -7.51
C THR A 250 5.90 22.82 -7.26
N ALA A 251 5.00 23.51 -6.56
CA ALA A 251 5.18 24.92 -6.19
C ALA A 251 6.38 25.14 -5.25
N VAL A 252 6.53 24.28 -4.25
CA VAL A 252 7.69 24.31 -3.34
C VAL A 252 8.98 24.02 -4.11
N ALA A 253 9.00 22.98 -4.95
CA ALA A 253 10.16 22.66 -5.79
C ALA A 253 10.55 23.83 -6.69
N TRP A 254 9.57 24.51 -7.30
CA TRP A 254 9.81 25.71 -8.09
C TRP A 254 10.41 26.84 -7.26
N SER A 255 9.85 27.11 -6.08
CA SER A 255 10.31 28.17 -5.17
C SER A 255 11.77 28.01 -4.71
N VAL A 256 12.25 26.76 -4.62
CA VAL A 256 13.64 26.44 -4.24
C VAL A 256 14.56 26.39 -5.46
N LEU A 257 14.07 25.89 -6.60
CA LEU A 257 14.87 25.74 -7.81
C LEU A 257 15.19 27.08 -8.48
N GLU A 258 14.26 28.04 -8.47
CA GLU A 258 14.45 29.37 -9.06
C GLU A 258 15.68 30.13 -8.49
N PRO A 259 15.85 30.27 -7.17
CA PRO A 259 17.03 30.92 -6.61
C PRO A 259 18.32 30.10 -6.86
N TYR A 260 18.24 28.76 -6.82
CA TYR A 260 19.40 27.90 -7.08
C TYR A 260 19.92 28.02 -8.52
N VAL A 261 19.02 27.93 -9.51
CA VAL A 261 19.37 28.02 -10.94
C VAL A 261 19.72 29.44 -11.36
N SER A 262 19.08 30.46 -10.79
CA SER A 262 19.47 31.84 -11.06
C SER A 262 20.85 32.18 -10.48
N ARG A 263 21.23 31.60 -9.33
CA ARG A 263 22.58 31.73 -8.76
C ARG A 263 23.64 31.05 -9.64
N SER A 264 23.40 29.84 -10.12
CA SER A 264 24.35 29.16 -11.01
C SER A 264 24.51 29.84 -12.37
N ARG A 265 23.44 30.41 -12.95
CA ARG A 265 23.53 31.22 -14.18
C ARG A 265 24.35 32.50 -14.00
N ARG A 266 24.23 33.17 -12.86
CA ARG A 266 25.04 34.37 -12.56
C ARG A 266 26.53 34.02 -12.44
N LEU A 267 26.87 32.96 -11.71
CA LEU A 267 28.25 32.48 -11.58
C LEU A 267 28.88 32.10 -12.93
N HIS A 268 28.12 31.49 -13.83
CA HIS A 268 28.59 31.20 -15.19
C HIS A 268 28.71 32.45 -16.07
N ALA A 269 27.86 33.47 -15.87
CA ALA A 269 27.94 34.72 -16.60
C ALA A 269 29.17 35.55 -16.18
N ASP A 270 29.52 35.54 -14.91
CA ASP A 270 30.71 36.23 -14.38
C ASP A 270 32.03 35.52 -14.77
N MET A 271 31.97 34.21 -15.12
CA MET A 271 33.12 33.46 -15.63
C MET A 271 33.36 33.63 -17.14
N LEU A 272 32.41 34.19 -17.90
CA LEU A 272 32.61 34.49 -19.32
C LEU A 272 33.13 35.93 -19.46
N PRO A 273 34.27 36.16 -20.13
CA PRO A 273 34.83 37.50 -20.27
C PRO A 273 33.83 38.41 -20.97
N SER A 274 33.50 39.52 -20.31
CA SER A 274 32.60 40.55 -20.82
C SER A 274 33.11 41.07 -22.16
N ALA A 275 32.25 41.06 -23.19
CA ALA A 275 32.58 41.55 -24.53
C ALA A 275 33.06 43.02 -24.56
N SER A 276 32.86 43.76 -23.48
CA SER A 276 33.45 45.09 -23.26
C SER A 276 34.97 45.06 -23.19
N ASP A 277 35.57 44.03 -22.58
CA ASP A 277 37.02 43.94 -22.40
C ASP A 277 37.73 43.60 -23.72
N THR A 278 37.08 42.82 -24.58
CA THR A 278 37.54 42.53 -25.95
C THR A 278 37.49 43.78 -26.84
N SER A 279 36.54 44.68 -26.62
CA SER A 279 36.40 45.94 -27.37
C SER A 279 37.42 47.01 -26.95
N LEU A 280 37.84 47.05 -25.68
CA LEU A 280 38.88 47.97 -25.20
C LEU A 280 40.28 47.52 -25.63
N ALA A 281 40.56 46.21 -25.64
CA ALA A 281 41.81 45.66 -26.15
C ALA A 281 42.01 45.92 -27.66
N SER A 282 40.92 45.86 -28.44
CA SER A 282 40.96 46.17 -29.88
C SER A 282 41.01 47.68 -30.17
N ARG A 283 40.45 48.54 -29.31
CA ARG A 283 40.51 50.00 -29.44
C ARG A 283 41.87 50.59 -29.03
N ALA A 284 42.59 49.96 -28.10
CA ALA A 284 43.95 50.33 -27.72
C ALA A 284 45.00 50.01 -28.81
N SER A 285 44.67 49.15 -29.78
CA SER A 285 45.59 48.71 -30.84
C SER A 285 45.54 49.57 -32.12
N GLN A 286 44.67 50.60 -32.19
CA GLN A 286 44.38 51.33 -33.43
C GLN A 286 44.78 52.81 -33.45
N GLN A 287 45.42 53.34 -32.40
CA GLN A 287 45.85 54.74 -32.38
C GLN A 287 47.37 54.86 -32.21
N SER A 288 48.07 54.86 -33.34
CA SER A 288 49.42 55.39 -33.49
C SER A 288 49.50 56.12 -34.83
N PRO A 289 49.94 57.39 -34.84
CA PRO A 289 50.78 57.88 -35.92
C PRO A 289 52.11 58.42 -35.38
N HIS A 290 53.20 57.93 -35.96
CA HIS A 290 54.57 58.40 -35.72
C HIS A 290 55.00 59.41 -36.78
N SER A 291 55.51 60.56 -36.35
CA SER A 291 56.63 61.38 -36.92
C SER A 291 56.58 62.74 -36.22
N GLN A 292 57.62 63.41 -35.70
CA GLN A 292 59.08 63.27 -35.65
C GLN A 292 59.57 64.10 -34.41
N PRO A 293 60.88 64.11 -34.05
CA PRO A 293 61.35 64.30 -32.68
C PRO A 293 61.73 65.74 -32.33
N SER A 294 61.72 66.10 -31.03
CA SER A 294 62.86 66.76 -30.32
C SER A 294 62.50 67.28 -28.92
N SER A 295 63.49 67.15 -28.03
CA SER A 295 63.76 67.88 -26.77
C SER A 295 62.84 67.75 -25.54
N MET A 296 63.40 67.10 -24.50
CA MET A 296 63.22 67.37 -23.05
C MET A 296 63.99 68.66 -22.66
N PRO A 297 63.98 69.17 -21.40
CA PRO A 297 63.35 68.66 -20.16
C PRO A 297 62.60 69.73 -19.33
N GLY A 298 61.84 69.28 -18.32
CA GLY A 298 61.36 70.17 -17.26
C GLY A 298 60.33 69.52 -16.33
N SER A 299 60.82 68.81 -15.32
CA SER A 299 60.05 68.47 -14.11
C SER A 299 60.41 69.47 -13.00
N PRO A 300 59.87 69.40 -11.76
CA PRO A 300 58.72 68.66 -11.24
C PRO A 300 57.82 69.58 -10.35
N LEU A 301 56.74 69.02 -9.78
CA LEU A 301 56.46 69.01 -8.33
C LEU A 301 54.96 69.00 -8.03
N VAL A 302 54.60 67.92 -7.32
CA VAL A 302 53.80 67.94 -6.09
C VAL A 302 52.31 68.21 -6.25
N ARG A 303 51.53 67.15 -5.97
CA ARG A 303 50.69 67.02 -4.76
C ARG A 303 49.58 66.00 -5.08
N ALA A 304 49.28 64.96 -4.31
CA ALA A 304 49.85 64.35 -3.13
C ALA A 304 48.97 63.11 -2.85
N LEU A 305 49.57 62.08 -2.24
CA LEU A 305 48.95 61.08 -1.36
C LEU A 305 47.93 60.12 -2.02
N SER A 306 47.99 58.81 -1.85
CA SER A 306 48.56 58.03 -0.74
C SER A 306 48.43 56.54 -1.06
N PHE A 307 49.46 55.76 -0.66
CA PHE A 307 49.44 54.36 -0.20
C PHE A 307 48.79 53.30 -1.14
N PHE A 308 49.53 52.50 -1.93
CA PHE A 308 50.44 51.39 -1.55
C PHE A 308 49.86 50.44 -0.49
N ASP A 309 49.37 49.28 -0.92
CA ASP A 309 49.83 47.93 -0.50
C ASP A 309 49.11 46.87 -1.38
N GLN A 310 49.78 46.09 -2.27
CA GLN A 310 50.65 44.91 -2.09
C GLN A 310 49.82 43.61 -1.87
N GLN A 311 49.60 42.74 -2.87
CA GLN A 311 50.45 41.72 -3.53
C GLN A 311 50.39 40.33 -2.86
N SER A 312 50.09 39.32 -3.70
CA SER A 312 50.56 37.92 -3.73
C SER A 312 50.66 37.03 -2.46
N VAL A 313 50.00 35.88 -2.58
CA VAL A 313 50.17 34.55 -1.96
C VAL A 313 51.53 33.89 -2.39
N PRO A 314 52.05 32.75 -1.85
CA PRO A 314 52.01 32.03 -0.53
C PRO A 314 53.42 31.67 0.03
N SER A 315 53.48 31.05 1.24
CA SER A 315 54.12 29.73 1.53
C SER A 315 54.80 29.62 2.90
N ASP A 316 54.35 28.59 3.63
CA ASP A 316 55.06 27.61 4.48
C ASP A 316 55.67 27.96 5.87
N ASP A 317 55.55 26.94 6.72
CA ASP A 317 56.33 26.56 7.90
C ASP A 317 55.81 26.85 9.34
N GLU A 318 55.44 25.71 9.97
CA GLU A 318 55.90 25.18 11.27
C GLU A 318 55.21 25.56 12.62
N PHE A 319 54.60 24.51 13.22
CA PHE A 319 54.43 24.10 14.64
C PHE A 319 54.31 25.15 15.77
N ASP A 320 53.27 25.07 16.61
CA ASP A 320 53.22 24.19 17.80
C ASP A 320 51.90 24.22 18.59
N GLU A 321 51.57 23.04 19.14
CA GLU A 321 50.93 22.67 20.40
C GLU A 321 49.67 23.36 21.02
N GLN A 322 48.77 22.46 21.48
CA GLN A 322 47.95 22.55 22.71
C GLN A 322 46.65 23.36 22.75
N ASN A 323 45.51 22.70 22.54
CA ASN A 323 44.61 22.33 23.65
C ASN A 323 43.38 21.53 23.16
N VAL A 324 43.26 20.32 23.70
CA VAL A 324 42.09 19.45 23.66
C VAL A 324 41.24 19.77 24.90
N PRO A 325 39.90 19.68 24.83
CA PRO A 325 39.21 19.07 25.95
C PRO A 325 38.45 17.82 25.48
N ASP A 326 38.90 16.73 26.07
CA ASP A 326 38.21 15.48 26.24
C ASP A 326 37.21 15.67 27.40
N ASN A 327 35.99 15.18 27.24
CA ASN A 327 35.58 13.95 27.90
C ASN A 327 34.08 13.90 28.22
N SER A 328 33.55 12.72 27.96
CA SER A 328 32.49 11.98 28.65
C SER A 328 31.63 12.69 29.70
N GLY A 329 30.33 12.55 29.54
CA GLY A 329 29.37 12.57 30.64
C GLY A 329 27.96 12.48 30.09
N LEU A 330 27.36 11.29 30.18
CA LEU A 330 25.91 10.98 30.24
C LEU A 330 25.56 9.56 29.71
N GLU A 331 26.48 8.60 29.78
CA GLU A 331 26.12 7.18 29.95
C GLU A 331 26.33 6.80 31.42
N GLN A 332 25.31 7.02 32.25
CA GLN A 332 25.06 6.29 33.52
C GLN A 332 23.85 6.90 34.24
N LEU A 333 22.65 6.44 33.89
CA LEU A 333 21.54 6.37 34.85
C LEU A 333 20.83 5.02 34.69
N LEU A 334 21.44 4.04 35.38
CA LEU A 334 20.80 3.07 36.26
C LEU A 334 19.86 2.02 35.65
N SER A 335 20.46 0.88 35.36
CA SER A 335 19.89 -0.44 35.55
C SER A 335 19.79 -0.82 37.05
N ALA A 336 18.63 -1.40 37.41
CA ALA A 336 18.32 -2.32 38.53
C ALA A 336 18.27 -1.77 39.99
N PRO A 337 17.53 -2.38 40.95
CA PRO A 337 17.07 -3.78 40.96
C PRO A 337 15.63 -4.07 41.48
N THR A 338 15.23 -5.32 41.23
CA THR A 338 14.29 -6.20 41.95
C THR A 338 13.46 -5.66 43.13
N ARG A 339 12.13 -5.83 43.05
CA ARG A 339 11.33 -6.21 44.23
C ARG A 339 10.24 -7.20 43.86
N SER A 340 10.44 -8.42 44.34
CA SER A 340 9.48 -9.51 44.41
C SER A 340 8.30 -9.14 45.32
N SER A 341 7.08 -9.25 44.81
CA SER A 341 5.89 -9.41 45.65
C SER A 341 5.24 -10.74 45.31
N SER A 342 5.55 -11.73 46.14
CA SER A 342 4.81 -12.96 46.28
C SER A 342 3.36 -12.65 46.67
N SER A 343 2.40 -13.06 45.84
CA SER A 343 1.03 -13.27 46.29
C SER A 343 0.66 -14.72 46.06
N ARG A 344 0.85 -15.52 47.12
CA ARG A 344 0.31 -16.86 47.28
C ARG A 344 -1.20 -16.71 47.44
N ALA A 345 -1.96 -17.14 46.44
CA ALA A 345 -3.38 -17.47 46.59
C ALA A 345 -3.58 -18.94 46.27
N SER A 346 -3.65 -19.71 47.35
CA SER A 346 -4.09 -21.09 47.43
C SER A 346 -5.54 -21.24 46.95
N LEU A 347 -5.81 -22.13 46.00
CA LEU A 347 -7.12 -22.78 45.90
C LEU A 347 -7.01 -24.22 45.35
N ARG A 348 -6.69 -25.12 46.28
CA ARG A 348 -7.37 -26.39 46.56
C ARG A 348 -7.83 -27.23 45.34
N ARG A 349 -6.92 -28.09 44.85
CA ARG A 349 -7.31 -29.36 44.20
C ARG A 349 -8.03 -30.24 45.23
N ARG A 350 -9.34 -30.42 45.05
CA ARG A 350 -10.11 -31.45 45.75
C ARG A 350 -9.97 -32.75 44.94
N THR A 351 -9.02 -33.59 45.36
CA THR A 351 -8.99 -35.00 44.98
C THR A 351 -9.54 -35.80 46.15
N SER A 352 -10.67 -36.43 45.93
CA SER A 352 -11.24 -37.51 46.74
C SER A 352 -11.82 -38.42 45.65
N GLY A 353 -11.23 -39.58 45.34
CA GLY A 353 -10.93 -40.63 46.29
C GLY A 353 -12.23 -41.34 46.61
N LEU A 354 -12.74 -42.14 45.67
CA LEU A 354 -13.74 -43.16 45.97
C LEU A 354 -13.44 -44.44 45.21
N SER A 355 -12.83 -45.32 46.01
CA SER A 355 -12.63 -46.75 45.93
C SER A 355 -13.66 -47.54 45.13
N LEU A 356 -13.09 -48.48 44.36
CA LEU A 356 -13.54 -49.85 44.10
C LEU A 356 -14.85 -50.31 44.72
N GLY A 357 -15.73 -50.81 43.85
CA GLY A 357 -16.80 -51.75 44.18
C GLY A 357 -16.87 -52.83 43.09
N VAL A 358 -16.02 -53.85 43.23
CA VAL A 358 -16.13 -55.13 42.51
C VAL A 358 -17.31 -55.91 43.10
N ARG A 359 -18.32 -56.25 42.29
CA ARG A 359 -19.22 -57.37 42.58
C ARG A 359 -19.96 -57.87 41.32
N LYS A 360 -19.47 -58.98 40.80
CA LYS A 360 -20.21 -60.13 40.25
C LYS A 360 -19.53 -61.38 40.85
N PRO A 361 -20.12 -62.59 40.88
CA PRO A 361 -21.37 -63.03 40.24
C PRO A 361 -22.30 -63.86 41.17
N SER A 362 -23.55 -64.02 40.75
CA SER A 362 -24.33 -65.27 40.74
C SER A 362 -25.63 -65.01 39.99
#